data_AF-A0A8S3I5K9-F1
#
_entry.id   AF-A0A8S3I5K9-F1
#
_cell.length_a   1.000
_cell.length_b   1.000
_cell.length_c   1.000
_cell.angle_alpha   90.00
_cell.angle_beta   90.00
_cell.angle_gamma   90.00
#
_symmetry.space_group_name_H-M   'P 1'
#
loop_
_entity.id
_entity.type
_entity.pdbx_description
1 polymer ?
#
loop_
_entity_poly.entity_id
_entity_poly.type
_entity_poly.pdbx_seq_one_letter_code
_entity_poly.pdbx_strand_id
1 'polypeptide(L)'
;MSSSSMQNIDDILSVNITTTAKTPTRDYEVKSHEYLTTFLHWNSTEQSLFVEDLLKSMDSSQHGYINSFLSRMLRRDFIGQLSSCGLEHLAEKILEYLDEQSLQSVELVCREWYYVTAQGMLWKKLIERKVLANTQWHDLS
;
A
#
# COMPACT_ATOMS: atom_id res chain seq x y z
N MET A 1 51.12 -7.52 -21.80
CA MET A 1 49.93 -7.10 -22.56
C MET A 1 48.77 -7.89 -21.97
N SER A 2 48.27 -7.48 -20.82
CA SER A 2 47.14 -6.53 -20.71
C SER A 2 45.90 -7.05 -21.42
N SER A 3 44.95 -7.56 -20.64
CA SER A 3 43.58 -7.03 -20.64
C SER A 3 42.79 -7.69 -19.51
N SER A 4 42.49 -6.87 -18.50
CA SER A 4 41.42 -7.07 -17.55
C SER A 4 40.08 -7.17 -18.28
N SER A 5 39.16 -8.00 -17.77
CA SER A 5 37.73 -7.79 -17.96
C SER A 5 37.00 -8.25 -16.71
N MET A 6 36.23 -7.30 -16.18
CA MET A 6 35.49 -7.33 -14.93
C MET A 6 34.21 -8.16 -15.03
N GLN A 7 33.68 -8.46 -13.84
CA GLN A 7 32.29 -8.77 -13.50
C GLN A 7 31.80 -10.20 -13.78
N ASN A 8 31.44 -10.91 -12.71
CA ASN A 8 30.02 -10.86 -12.34
C ASN A 8 29.80 -11.01 -10.83
N ILE A 9 29.10 -10.04 -10.27
CA ILE A 9 28.69 -9.94 -8.86
C ILE A 9 27.30 -10.57 -8.80
N ASP A 10 27.24 -11.90 -8.81
CA ASP A 10 25.98 -12.64 -8.69
C ASP A 10 25.96 -13.57 -7.47
N ASP A 11 27.01 -13.56 -6.63
CA ASP A 11 27.14 -14.44 -5.46
C ASP A 11 26.38 -13.96 -4.20
N ILE A 12 25.47 -12.98 -4.30
CA ILE A 12 24.71 -12.48 -3.13
C ILE A 12 23.21 -12.32 -3.39
N LEU A 13 22.55 -13.28 -4.04
CA LEU A 13 21.07 -13.31 -4.04
C LEU A 13 20.40 -14.69 -3.94
N SER A 14 21.12 -15.79 -3.74
CA SER A 14 20.46 -17.09 -3.49
C SER A 14 20.12 -17.28 -2.00
N VAL A 15 19.33 -16.35 -1.43
CA VAL A 15 18.49 -16.68 -0.27
C VAL A 15 17.28 -17.41 -0.83
N ASN A 16 17.39 -18.74 -0.85
CA ASN A 16 16.29 -19.64 -1.16
C ASN A 16 15.19 -19.48 -0.11
N ILE A 17 14.25 -18.56 -0.36
CA ILE A 17 12.94 -18.57 0.31
C ILE A 17 12.25 -19.84 -0.17
N THR A 18 12.41 -20.89 0.61
CA THR A 18 11.74 -22.17 0.39
C THR A 18 10.30 -22.00 0.83
N THR A 19 9.47 -21.34 0.02
CA THR A 19 8.02 -21.33 0.23
C THR A 19 7.48 -22.71 -0.13
N THR A 20 7.52 -23.64 0.83
CA THR A 20 6.79 -24.90 0.70
C THR A 20 5.30 -24.56 0.73
N ALA A 21 4.64 -24.57 -0.43
CA ALA A 21 3.19 -24.55 -0.53
C ALA A 21 2.66 -25.86 0.10
N LYS A 22 2.34 -25.83 1.40
CA LYS A 22 1.65 -26.92 2.07
C LYS A 22 0.20 -26.91 1.61
N THR A 23 -0.18 -27.88 0.80
CA THR A 23 -1.59 -28.15 0.46
C THR A 23 -2.40 -28.34 1.74
N PRO A 24 -3.54 -27.67 1.89
CA PRO A 24 -4.38 -27.80 3.07
C PRO A 24 -4.83 -29.25 3.23
N THR A 25 -4.77 -29.77 4.45
CA THR A 25 -5.21 -31.14 4.76
C THR A 25 -6.72 -31.24 4.54
N ARG A 26 -7.22 -32.36 4.01
CA ARG A 26 -8.67 -32.60 3.86
C ARG A 26 -9.47 -32.39 5.16
N ASP A 27 -8.87 -32.67 6.32
CA ASP A 27 -9.46 -32.42 7.64
C ASP A 27 -9.65 -30.92 7.93
N TYR A 28 -8.73 -30.07 7.46
CA TYR A 28 -8.83 -28.62 7.58
C TYR A 28 -10.01 -28.09 6.77
N GLU A 29 -10.22 -28.58 5.54
CA GLU A 29 -11.30 -28.09 4.67
C GLU A 29 -12.69 -28.31 5.28
N VAL A 30 -12.93 -29.49 5.87
CA VAL A 30 -14.23 -29.83 6.47
C VAL A 30 -14.43 -29.08 7.79
N LYS A 31 -13.45 -29.09 8.70
CA LYS A 31 -13.59 -28.45 10.02
C LYS A 31 -13.52 -26.94 9.96
N SER A 32 -12.71 -26.38 9.06
CA SER A 32 -12.62 -24.92 8.89
C SER A 32 -13.96 -24.32 8.48
N HIS A 33 -14.75 -25.03 7.69
CA HIS A 33 -16.08 -24.57 7.32
C HIS A 33 -17.00 -24.51 8.55
N GLU A 34 -17.01 -25.56 9.37
CA GLU A 34 -17.81 -25.64 10.60
C GLU A 34 -17.46 -24.53 11.60
N TYR A 35 -16.17 -24.30 11.84
CA TYR A 35 -15.70 -23.20 12.69
C TYR A 35 -16.08 -21.84 12.13
N LEU A 36 -16.02 -21.64 10.81
CA LEU A 36 -16.44 -20.39 10.18
C LEU A 36 -17.94 -20.14 10.35
N THR A 37 -18.79 -21.15 10.14
CA THR A 37 -20.24 -21.02 10.38
C THR A 37 -20.56 -20.68 11.83
N THR A 38 -19.85 -21.29 12.78
CA THR A 38 -20.03 -21.01 14.21
C THR A 38 -19.61 -19.58 14.54
N PHE A 39 -18.44 -19.16 14.04
CA PHE A 39 -17.91 -17.81 14.20
C PHE A 39 -18.86 -16.72 13.67
N LEU A 40 -19.49 -16.96 12.50
CA LEU A 40 -20.42 -16.01 11.89
C LEU A 40 -21.75 -15.87 12.65
N HIS A 41 -22.12 -16.86 13.47
CA HIS A 41 -23.32 -16.79 14.30
C HIS A 41 -23.14 -15.92 15.55
N TRP A 42 -21.90 -15.71 15.99
CA TRP A 42 -21.57 -14.86 17.13
C TRP A 42 -21.75 -13.37 16.84
N ASN A 43 -21.93 -12.57 17.89
CA ASN A 43 -21.99 -11.12 17.77
C ASN A 43 -20.60 -10.49 17.59
N SER A 44 -20.54 -9.20 17.22
CA SER A 44 -19.28 -8.50 16.91
C SER A 44 -18.27 -8.53 18.07
N THR A 45 -18.73 -8.49 19.31
CA THR A 45 -17.86 -8.52 20.51
C THR A 45 -17.24 -9.90 20.69
N GLU A 46 -18.05 -10.96 20.59
CA GLU A 46 -17.62 -12.35 20.69
C GLU A 46 -16.63 -12.71 19.58
N GLN A 47 -16.92 -12.29 18.34
CA GLN A 47 -16.01 -12.46 17.21
C GLN A 47 -14.65 -11.80 17.47
N SER A 48 -14.65 -10.58 18.02
CA SER A 48 -13.42 -9.83 18.30
C SER A 48 -12.58 -10.52 19.38
N LEU A 49 -13.21 -10.96 20.49
CA LEU A 49 -12.52 -11.69 21.57
C LEU A 49 -11.93 -13.00 21.08
N PHE A 50 -12.67 -13.77 20.28
CA PHE A 50 -12.17 -15.03 19.74
C PHE A 50 -11.00 -14.85 18.78
N VAL A 51 -11.05 -13.84 17.91
CA VAL A 51 -9.91 -13.52 17.03
C VAL A 51 -8.70 -13.08 17.84
N GLU A 52 -8.90 -12.32 18.93
CA GLU A 52 -7.81 -11.91 19.83
C GLU A 52 -7.13 -13.13 20.46
N ASP A 53 -7.90 -14.11 20.95
CA ASP A 53 -7.35 -15.34 21.52
C ASP A 53 -6.65 -16.20 20.46
N LEU A 54 -7.20 -16.26 19.25
CA LEU A 54 -6.56 -16.94 18.12
C LEU A 54 -5.21 -16.29 17.77
N LEU A 55 -5.15 -14.96 17.71
CA LEU A 55 -3.92 -14.21 17.45
C LEU A 55 -2.88 -14.44 18.56
N LYS A 56 -3.29 -14.47 19.83
CA LYS A 56 -2.38 -14.78 20.96
C LYS A 56 -1.77 -16.18 20.86
N SER A 57 -2.47 -17.13 20.25
CA SER A 57 -2.01 -18.52 20.10
C SER A 57 -1.03 -18.75 18.94
N MET A 58 -0.85 -17.77 18.07
CA MET A 58 -0.03 -17.88 16.85
C MET A 58 1.45 -17.56 17.07
N ASP A 59 2.30 -18.04 16.15
CA ASP A 59 3.73 -17.75 16.14
C ASP A 59 4.07 -16.40 15.45
N SER A 60 5.31 -15.95 15.63
CA SER A 60 5.78 -14.66 15.10
C SER A 60 5.75 -14.56 13.56
N SER A 61 5.96 -15.67 12.84
CA SER A 61 5.86 -15.69 11.37
C SER A 61 4.40 -15.57 10.93
N GLN A 62 3.48 -16.23 11.63
CA GLN A 62 2.05 -16.11 11.39
C GLN A 62 1.54 -14.69 11.68
N HIS A 63 2.03 -14.04 12.74
CA HIS A 63 1.73 -12.64 13.04
C HIS A 63 2.17 -11.71 11.91
N GLY A 64 3.37 -11.90 11.35
CA GLY A 64 3.85 -11.11 10.21
C GLY A 64 2.97 -11.24 8.97
N TYR A 65 2.53 -12.48 8.66
CA TYR A 65 1.60 -12.75 7.56
C TYR A 65 0.24 -12.09 7.78
N ILE A 66 -0.36 -12.27 8.96
CA ILE A 66 -1.68 -11.72 9.30
C ILE A 66 -1.64 -10.20 9.36
N ASN A 67 -0.61 -9.59 9.95
CA ASN A 67 -0.46 -8.14 9.96
C ASN A 67 -0.39 -7.55 8.55
N SER A 68 0.31 -8.22 7.63
CA SER A 68 0.36 -7.81 6.21
C SER A 68 -1.00 -7.98 5.52
N PHE A 69 -1.77 -9.01 5.89
CA PHE A 69 -3.14 -9.22 5.42
C PHE A 69 -4.10 -8.14 5.96
N LEU A 70 -4.10 -7.90 7.27
CA LEU A 70 -4.91 -6.86 7.92
C LEU A 70 -4.55 -5.47 7.41
N SER A 71 -3.26 -5.17 7.24
CA SER A 71 -2.81 -3.89 6.67
C SER A 71 -3.39 -3.65 5.28
N ARG A 72 -3.51 -4.68 4.44
CA ARG A 72 -4.20 -4.55 3.14
C ARG A 72 -5.70 -4.33 3.28
N MET A 73 -6.33 -5.01 4.25
CA MET A 73 -7.76 -4.88 4.51
C MET A 73 -8.13 -3.51 5.10
N LEU A 74 -7.22 -2.89 5.86
CA LEU A 74 -7.41 -1.60 6.54
C LEU A 74 -6.91 -0.41 5.71
N ARG A 75 -6.12 -0.65 4.66
CA ARG A 75 -5.67 0.41 3.74
C ARG A 75 -6.88 0.99 3.01
N ARG A 76 -7.11 2.28 3.22
CA ARG A 76 -8.16 3.04 2.54
C ARG A 76 -7.52 3.91 1.47
N ASP A 77 -7.85 3.64 0.21
CA ASP A 77 -7.45 4.50 -0.90
C ASP A 77 -8.36 5.74 -0.92
N PHE A 78 -7.99 6.76 -0.13
CA PHE A 78 -8.79 7.98 -0.03
C PHE A 78 -8.91 8.72 -1.37
N ILE A 79 -7.84 8.77 -2.15
CA ILE A 79 -7.83 9.51 -3.43
C ILE A 79 -8.74 8.81 -4.44
N GLY A 80 -8.59 7.49 -4.62
CA GLY A 80 -9.46 6.72 -5.52
C GLY A 80 -10.92 6.67 -5.05
N GLN A 81 -11.16 6.58 -3.75
CA GLN A 81 -12.53 6.61 -3.20
C GLN A 81 -13.21 7.97 -3.35
N LEU A 82 -12.50 9.07 -3.10
CA LEU A 82 -13.04 10.41 -3.29
C LEU A 82 -13.32 10.69 -4.77
N SER A 83 -12.39 10.32 -5.66
CA SER A 83 -12.58 10.43 -7.12
C SER A 83 -13.83 9.67 -7.58
N SER A 84 -13.95 8.39 -7.22
CA SER A 84 -15.10 7.55 -7.62
C SER A 84 -16.45 8.00 -7.05
N CYS A 85 -16.47 8.75 -5.95
CA CYS A 85 -17.69 9.32 -5.38
C CYS A 85 -18.05 10.71 -5.94
N GLY A 86 -17.32 11.20 -6.96
CA GLY A 86 -17.52 12.54 -7.54
C GLY A 86 -16.98 13.68 -6.66
N LEU A 87 -16.12 13.37 -5.68
CA LEU A 87 -15.47 14.33 -4.78
C LEU A 87 -14.01 14.60 -5.22
N GLU A 88 -13.79 14.68 -6.53
CA GLU A 88 -12.48 14.87 -7.16
C GLU A 88 -11.77 16.12 -6.62
N HIS A 89 -12.50 17.22 -6.43
CA HIS A 89 -11.97 18.46 -5.85
C HIS A 89 -11.37 18.29 -4.44
N LEU A 90 -11.91 17.36 -3.62
CA LEU A 90 -11.35 17.06 -2.30
C LEU A 90 -10.07 16.22 -2.43
N ALA A 91 -10.05 15.27 -3.36
CA ALA A 91 -8.86 14.49 -3.67
C ALA A 91 -7.72 15.40 -4.15
N GLU A 92 -8.00 16.32 -5.08
CA GLU A 92 -7.07 17.35 -5.52
C GLU A 92 -6.56 18.20 -4.36
N LYS A 93 -7.46 18.67 -3.49
CA LYS A 93 -7.11 19.52 -2.35
C LYS A 93 -6.20 18.81 -1.35
N ILE A 94 -6.35 17.50 -1.15
CA ILE A 94 -5.42 16.71 -0.34
C ILE A 94 -4.04 16.68 -1.00
N LEU A 95 -3.98 16.41 -2.30
CA LEU A 95 -2.73 16.30 -3.05
C LEU A 95 -2.01 17.64 -3.26
N GLU A 96 -2.74 18.76 -3.27
CA GLU A 96 -2.19 20.13 -3.40
C GLU A 96 -1.23 20.50 -2.25
N TYR A 97 -1.37 19.88 -1.07
CA TYR A 97 -0.48 20.11 0.06
C TYR A 97 0.89 19.46 -0.08
N LEU A 98 1.07 18.55 -1.05
CA LEU A 98 2.31 17.82 -1.24
C LEU A 98 3.43 18.73 -1.77
N ASP A 99 4.66 18.31 -1.49
CA ASP A 99 5.87 18.88 -2.08
C ASP A 99 6.21 18.18 -3.41
N GLU A 100 7.21 18.70 -4.12
CA GLU A 100 7.61 18.20 -5.43
C GLU A 100 7.95 16.71 -5.45
N GLN A 101 8.64 16.21 -4.42
CA GLN A 101 9.06 14.79 -4.35
C GLN A 101 7.87 13.88 -4.03
N SER A 102 6.98 14.31 -3.13
CA SER A 102 5.78 13.53 -2.82
C SER A 102 4.80 13.55 -3.99
N LEU A 103 4.65 14.68 -4.70
CA LEU A 103 3.79 14.78 -5.88
C LEU A 103 4.32 13.90 -7.04
N GLN A 104 5.63 13.79 -7.20
CA GLN A 104 6.21 12.81 -8.13
C GLN A 104 5.87 11.37 -7.72
N SER A 105 5.92 11.07 -6.42
CA SER A 105 5.60 9.74 -5.92
C SER A 105 4.12 9.37 -6.13
N VAL A 106 3.21 10.35 -6.05
CA VAL A 106 1.76 10.18 -6.30
C VAL A 106 1.47 9.61 -7.68
N GLU A 107 2.17 10.08 -8.72
CA GLU A 107 1.98 9.60 -10.10
C GLU A 107 2.32 8.12 -10.27
N LEU A 108 3.16 7.57 -9.38
CA LEU A 108 3.61 6.17 -9.42
C LEU A 108 2.75 5.23 -8.58
N VAL A 109 1.78 5.73 -7.80
CA VAL A 109 0.93 4.91 -6.92
C VAL A 109 0.03 4.01 -7.76
N CYS A 110 -0.79 4.59 -8.63
CA CYS A 110 -1.63 3.88 -9.60
C CYS A 110 -2.19 4.85 -10.65
N ARG A 111 -2.90 4.30 -11.66
CA ARG A 111 -3.50 5.10 -12.75
C ARG A 111 -4.50 6.15 -12.27
N GLU A 112 -5.25 5.84 -11.22
CA GLU A 112 -6.26 6.75 -10.67
C GLU A 112 -5.61 7.98 -10.03
N TRP A 113 -4.56 7.76 -9.23
CA TRP A 113 -3.80 8.85 -8.60
C TRP A 113 -3.11 9.73 -9.64
N TYR A 114 -2.57 9.11 -10.70
CA TYR A 114 -2.03 9.82 -11.85
C TYR A 114 -3.12 10.69 -12.54
N TYR A 115 -4.30 10.13 -12.78
CA TYR A 115 -5.40 10.84 -13.42
C TYR A 115 -5.86 12.06 -12.61
N VAL A 116 -6.08 11.91 -11.31
CA VAL A 116 -6.46 13.02 -10.41
C VAL A 116 -5.37 14.12 -10.42
N THR A 117 -4.10 13.72 -10.43
CA THR A 117 -2.97 14.66 -10.48
C THR A 117 -2.93 15.46 -11.79
N ALA A 118 -3.15 14.77 -12.92
CA ALA A 118 -3.14 15.36 -14.25
C ALA A 118 -4.36 16.27 -14.47
N GLN A 119 -5.57 15.80 -14.19
CA GLN A 119 -6.80 16.59 -14.37
C GLN A 119 -6.84 17.80 -13.43
N GLY A 120 -6.41 17.62 -12.18
CA GLY A 120 -6.33 18.69 -11.20
C GLY A 120 -5.19 19.70 -11.45
N MET A 121 -4.38 19.48 -12.50
CA MET A 121 -3.25 20.33 -12.89
C MET A 121 -2.31 20.63 -11.72
N LEU A 122 -2.05 19.62 -10.87
CA LEU A 122 -1.38 19.83 -9.58
C LEU A 122 0.07 20.31 -9.73
N TRP A 123 0.78 19.88 -10.77
CA TRP A 123 2.11 20.40 -11.09
C TRP A 123 2.11 21.89 -11.41
N LYS A 124 1.11 22.35 -12.17
CA LYS A 124 0.95 23.78 -12.49
C LYS A 124 0.69 24.57 -11.20
N LYS A 125 -0.27 24.12 -10.37
CA LYS A 125 -0.58 24.74 -9.08
C LYS A 125 0.65 24.79 -8.15
N LEU A 126 1.46 23.73 -8.14
CA LEU A 126 2.70 23.67 -7.36
C LEU A 126 3.72 24.71 -7.84
N ILE A 127 3.92 24.84 -9.15
CA ILE A 127 4.83 25.84 -9.73
C ILE A 127 4.32 27.25 -9.42
N GLU A 128 3.03 27.54 -9.63
CA GLU A 128 2.43 28.84 -9.31
C GLU A 128 2.63 29.22 -7.84
N ARG A 129 2.41 28.28 -6.92
CA ARG A 129 2.65 28.46 -5.49
C ARG A 129 4.13 28.76 -5.20
N LYS A 130 5.06 28.03 -5.82
CA LYS A 130 6.51 28.23 -5.63
C LYS A 130 6.99 29.56 -6.20
N VAL A 131 6.44 30.01 -7.33
CA VAL A 131 6.75 31.31 -7.92
C VAL A 131 6.24 32.44 -7.02
N LEU A 132 4.99 32.37 -6.55
CA LEU A 132 4.41 33.36 -5.65
C LEU A 132 5.11 33.42 -4.29
N ALA A 133 5.57 32.27 -3.78
CA ALA A 133 6.24 32.19 -2.48
C ALA A 133 7.71 32.66 -2.53
N ASN A 134 8.38 32.56 -3.68
CA ASN A 134 9.79 32.90 -3.81
C ASN A 134 9.97 34.16 -4.65
N THR A 135 10.35 35.26 -3.99
CA THR A 135 10.69 36.54 -4.63
C THR A 135 11.76 36.42 -5.71
N GLN A 136 12.69 35.45 -5.60
CA GLN A 136 13.73 35.20 -6.61
C GLN A 136 13.19 34.79 -8.00
N TRP A 137 11.97 34.24 -8.09
CA TRP A 137 11.41 33.80 -9.37
C TRP A 137 10.72 34.94 -10.14
N HIS A 138 10.41 36.06 -9.47
CA HIS A 138 9.86 37.25 -10.10
C HIS A 138 10.91 38.04 -10.90
N ASP A 139 12.20 37.92 -10.55
CA ASP A 139 13.29 38.69 -11.16
C ASP A 139 13.86 38.06 -12.46
N LEU A 140 13.26 36.97 -12.95
CA LEU A 140 13.71 36.24 -14.15
C LEU A 140 12.76 36.38 -15.37
N SER A 141 11.68 37.16 -15.27
CA SER A 141 10.78 37.48 -16.41
C SER A 141 11.11 38.82 -17.03
#